data_AF-Q6L5L4-F1
#
_entry.id   AF-Q6L5L4-F1
#
_cell.length_a   1.000
_cell.length_b   1.000
_cell.length_c   1.000
_cell.angle_alpha   90.00
_cell.angle_beta   90.00
_cell.angle_gamma   90.00
#
_symmetry.space_group_name_H-M   'P 1'
#
loop_
_entity.id
_entity.type
_entity.pdbx_description
1 polymer ?
#
loop_
_entity_poly.entity_id
_entity_poly.type
_entity_poly.pdbx_seq_one_letter_code
_entity_poly.pdbx_strand_id
1 'polypeptide(L)'
;KAHLVVTYLVALGSNLSALWILIANGFMQDPRGGTFDPNTMRMQFSSFIDLIFNPDAQAKFVHTSIAGFVTGSMFVMGVSAYYMLTNKRKDLALRSFRIATLFGVV
;
A
#
# COMPACT_ATOMS: atom_id res chain seq x y z
N LYS A 1 18.64 7.99 16.31
CA LYS A 1 17.48 7.20 16.81
C LYS A 1 16.14 7.83 16.41
N ALA A 2 15.93 9.13 16.65
CA ALA A 2 14.71 9.83 16.22
C ALA A 2 14.41 9.70 14.70
N HIS A 3 15.42 9.87 13.83
CA HIS A 3 15.22 9.74 12.37
C HIS A 3 14.65 8.38 11.93
N LEU A 4 15.10 7.28 12.54
CA LEU A 4 14.61 5.94 12.22
C LEU A 4 13.14 5.76 12.63
N VAL A 5 12.74 6.30 13.78
CA VAL A 5 11.33 6.31 14.21
C VAL A 5 10.48 7.09 13.21
N VAL A 6 10.95 8.25 12.76
CA VAL A 6 10.25 9.05 11.74
C VAL A 6 10.13 8.28 10.43
N THR A 7 11.16 7.56 9.98
CA THR A 7 11.09 6.71 8.78
C THR A 7 9.99 5.64 8.89
N TYR A 8 9.87 4.97 10.04
CA TYR A 8 8.78 4.02 10.27
C TYR A 8 7.40 4.68 10.32
N LEU A 9 7.29 5.87 10.91
CA LEU A 9 6.03 6.61 10.94
C LEU A 9 5.57 7.04 9.53
N VAL A 10 6.50 7.42 8.66
CA VAL A 10 6.17 7.70 7.25
C VAL A 10 5.65 6.44 6.57
N ALA A 11 6.32 5.30 6.74
CA ALA A 11 5.86 4.03 6.16
C ALA A 11 4.48 3.61 6.69
N LEU A 12 4.23 3.75 8.00
CA LEU A 12 2.93 3.47 8.59
C LEU A 12 1.85 4.44 8.08
N GLY A 13 2.15 5.73 7.97
CA GLY A 13 1.22 6.74 7.44
C GLY A 13 0.82 6.45 6.00
N SER A 14 1.75 6.02 5.15
CA SER A 14 1.46 5.60 3.77
C SER A 14 0.52 4.40 3.72
N ASN A 15 0.74 3.39 4.57
CA ASN A 15 -0.14 2.21 4.63
C ASN A 15 -1.53 2.55 5.19
N LEU A 16 -1.62 3.40 6.22
CA LEU A 16 -2.89 3.84 6.77
C LEU A 16 -3.70 4.65 5.74
N SER A 17 -3.03 5.49 4.95
CA SER A 17 -3.65 6.22 3.83
C SER A 17 -4.22 5.25 2.78
N ALA A 18 -3.44 4.24 2.38
CA ALA A 18 -3.88 3.20 1.46
C ALA A 18 -5.09 2.41 2.00
N LEU A 19 -5.12 2.13 3.30
CA LEU A 19 -6.25 1.46 3.94
C LEU A 19 -7.55 2.25 3.78
N TRP A 20 -7.56 3.54 4.12
CA TRP A 20 -8.79 4.35 4.08
C TRP A 20 -9.32 4.56 2.67
N ILE A 21 -8.44 4.81 1.70
CA ILE A 21 -8.87 5.02 0.31
C ILE A 21 -9.43 3.72 -0.30
N LEU A 22 -8.88 2.56 0.08
CA LEU A 22 -9.34 1.26 -0.42
C LEU A 22 -10.61 0.78 0.29
N ILE A 23 -10.88 1.19 1.53
CA ILE A 23 -12.19 1.02 2.16
C ILE A 23 -13.25 1.80 1.38
N ALA A 24 -12.98 3.07 1.05
CA ALA A 24 -13.90 3.87 0.24
C ALA A 24 -14.13 3.25 -1.15
N ASN A 25 -13.07 2.78 -1.82
CA ASN A 25 -13.20 2.07 -3.10
C ASN A 25 -13.95 0.73 -2.96
N GLY A 26 -13.72 0.00 -1.87
CA GLY A 26 -14.44 -1.22 -1.53
C GLY A 26 -15.95 -0.97 -1.45
N PHE A 27 -16.34 0.08 -0.73
CA PHE A 27 -17.73 0.50 -0.62
C PHE A 27 -18.37 0.91 -1.95
N MET A 28 -17.60 1.53 -2.86
CA MET A 28 -18.11 1.87 -4.20
C MET A 28 -18.42 0.64 -5.06
N GLN A 29 -17.73 -0.48 -4.83
CA GLN A 29 -17.98 -1.72 -5.57
C GLN A 29 -19.01 -2.62 -4.89
N ASP A 30 -18.93 -2.73 -3.56
CA ASP A 30 -19.88 -3.48 -2.74
C ASP A 30 -20.33 -2.60 -1.57
N PRO A 31 -21.50 -1.93 -1.67
CA PRO A 31 -21.97 -0.94 -0.70
C PRO A 31 -22.53 -1.58 0.59
N ARG A 32 -21.73 -2.42 1.27
CA ARG A 32 -22.06 -2.94 2.60
C ARG A 32 -21.99 -1.85 3.66
N GLY A 33 -22.89 -1.92 4.63
CA GLY A 33 -22.98 -0.92 5.70
C GLY A 33 -23.61 0.42 5.25
N GLY A 34 -24.26 0.45 4.08
CA GLY A 34 -25.07 1.57 3.61
C GLY A 34 -26.51 1.15 3.27
N THR A 35 -27.49 1.98 3.59
CA THR A 35 -28.89 1.81 3.20
C THR A 35 -29.41 3.07 2.52
N PHE A 36 -30.16 2.91 1.44
CA PHE A 36 -30.79 4.03 0.75
C PHE A 36 -32.01 4.51 1.54
N ASP A 37 -32.06 5.80 1.88
CA ASP A 37 -33.23 6.41 2.51
C ASP A 37 -34.07 7.15 1.46
N PRO A 38 -35.31 6.69 1.18
CA PRO A 38 -36.21 7.33 0.22
C PRO A 38 -36.60 8.77 0.58
N ASN A 39 -36.51 9.17 1.86
CA ASN A 39 -36.91 10.51 2.29
C ASN A 39 -35.82 11.56 2.00
N THR A 40 -34.56 11.18 2.19
CA THR A 40 -33.41 12.07 1.96
C THR A 40 -32.78 11.89 0.57
N MET A 41 -33.24 10.90 -0.21
CA MET A 41 -32.75 10.55 -1.54
C MET A 41 -31.23 10.30 -1.57
N ARG A 42 -30.68 9.75 -0.49
CA ARG A 42 -29.24 9.52 -0.30
C ARG A 42 -28.98 8.17 0.38
N MET A 43 -27.79 7.64 0.13
CA MET A 43 -27.24 6.51 0.90
C MET A 43 -26.80 7.00 2.28
N GLN A 44 -27.30 6.35 3.33
CA GLN A 44 -26.92 6.59 4.71
C GLN A 44 -26.11 5.40 5.24
N PHE A 45 -25.14 5.68 6.11
CA PHE A 45 -24.38 4.63 6.76
C PHE A 45 -25.25 3.92 7.81
N SER A 46 -25.43 2.61 7.64
CA SER A 46 -26.13 1.75 8.59
C SER A 46 -25.18 1.10 9.59
N SER A 47 -23.95 0.74 9.17
CA SER A 47 -22.95 0.10 10.02
C SER A 47 -21.53 0.46 9.58
N PHE A 48 -20.79 1.13 10.47
CA PHE A 48 -19.40 1.50 10.22
C PHE A 48 -18.44 0.30 10.30
N ILE A 49 -18.77 -0.72 11.10
CA ILE A 49 -17.97 -1.93 11.25
C ILE A 49 -18.02 -2.74 9.95
N ASP A 50 -19.22 -2.88 9.35
CA ASP A 50 -19.39 -3.62 8.09
C ASP A 50 -18.71 -2.93 6.90
N LEU A 51 -18.58 -1.60 6.96
CA LEU A 51 -17.81 -0.81 5.99
C LEU A 51 -16.31 -1.13 6.06
N ILE A 52 -15.73 -1.15 7.28
CA ILE A 52 -14.30 -1.40 7.49
C ILE A 52 -13.93 -2.85 7.17
N PHE A 53 -14.75 -3.80 7.61
CA PHE A 53 -14.50 -5.23 7.43
C PHE A 53 -15.12 -5.80 6.16
N ASN A 54 -15.38 -4.95 5.15
CA ASN A 54 -15.82 -5.41 3.85
C ASN A 54 -14.73 -6.31 3.21
N PRO A 55 -15.04 -7.57 2.84
CA PRO A 55 -14.09 -8.50 2.20
C PRO A 55 -13.42 -7.91 0.95
N ASP A 56 -14.14 -7.11 0.16
CA ASP A 56 -13.58 -6.47 -1.03
C ASP A 56 -12.54 -5.41 -0.67
N ALA A 57 -12.79 -4.64 0.38
CA ALA A 57 -11.83 -3.65 0.88
C ALA A 57 -10.56 -4.33 1.40
N GLN A 58 -10.70 -5.43 2.15
CA GLN A 58 -9.57 -6.19 2.71
C GLN A 58 -8.72 -6.83 1.60
N ALA A 59 -9.36 -7.48 0.61
CA ALA A 59 -8.66 -8.08 -0.52
C ALA A 59 -7.89 -7.03 -1.34
N LYS A 60 -8.53 -5.90 -1.65
CA LYS A 60 -7.89 -4.79 -2.37
C LYS A 60 -6.77 -4.15 -1.58
N PHE A 61 -6.93 -4.00 -0.26
CA PHE A 61 -5.90 -3.46 0.60
C PHE A 61 -4.62 -4.29 0.56
N VAL A 62 -4.74 -5.61 0.74
CA VAL A 62 -3.60 -6.52 0.69
C VAL A 62 -2.97 -6.50 -0.70
N HIS A 63 -3.78 -6.66 -1.75
CA HIS A 63 -3.28 -6.70 -3.12
C HIS A 63 -2.56 -5.42 -3.54
N THR A 64 -3.17 -4.26 -3.30
CA THR A 64 -2.64 -2.96 -3.76
C THR A 64 -1.41 -2.54 -2.95
N SER A 65 -1.39 -2.83 -1.64
CA SER A 65 -0.24 -2.55 -0.78
C SER A 65 0.98 -3.37 -1.21
N ILE A 66 0.81 -4.68 -1.43
CA ILE A 66 1.88 -5.56 -1.91
C ILE A 66 2.37 -5.11 -3.30
N ALA A 67 1.45 -4.79 -4.22
CA ALA A 67 1.82 -4.28 -5.53
C ALA A 67 2.68 -3.00 -5.43
N GLY A 68 2.40 -2.12 -4.46
CA GLY A 68 3.24 -0.95 -4.16
C GLY A 68 4.64 -1.33 -3.67
N PHE A 69 4.76 -2.30 -2.76
CA PHE A 69 6.05 -2.79 -2.26
C PHE A 69 6.90 -3.44 -3.36
N VAL A 70 6.28 -4.25 -4.22
CA VAL A 70 6.94 -4.85 -5.39
C VAL A 70 7.42 -3.77 -6.35
N THR A 71 6.59 -2.76 -6.64
CA THR A 71 6.96 -1.65 -7.51
C THR A 71 8.18 -0.88 -6.98
N GLY A 72 8.21 -0.57 -5.68
CA GLY A 72 9.35 0.09 -5.05
C GLY A 72 10.62 -0.77 -5.08
N SER A 73 10.49 -2.07 -4.85
CA SER A 73 11.61 -3.02 -4.90
C SER A 73 12.20 -3.12 -6.30
N MET A 74 11.35 -3.26 -7.32
CA MET A 74 11.76 -3.32 -8.72
C MET A 74 12.47 -2.05 -9.17
N PHE A 75 12.02 -0.88 -8.70
CA PHE A 75 12.69 0.38 -8.97
C PHE A 75 14.12 0.41 -8.41
N VAL A 76 14.30 0.04 -7.13
CA VAL A 76 15.62 0.00 -6.49
C VAL A 76 16.53 -1.04 -7.14
N MET A 77 15.99 -2.22 -7.48
CA MET A 77 16.71 -3.26 -8.20
C MET A 77 17.16 -2.80 -9.59
N GLY A 78 16.27 -2.16 -10.36
CA GLY A 78 16.60 -1.65 -11.70
C GLY A 78 17.71 -0.60 -11.69
N VAL A 79 17.64 0.37 -10.78
CA VAL A 79 18.70 1.39 -10.62
C VAL A 79 20.01 0.76 -10.17
N SER A 80 19.95 -0.20 -9.25
CA SER A 80 21.15 -0.90 -8.76
C SER A 80 21.79 -1.76 -9.85
N ALA A 81 20.99 -2.44 -10.68
CA ALA A 81 21.47 -3.19 -11.84
C ALA A 81 22.17 -2.28 -12.86
N TYR A 82 21.61 -1.10 -13.12
CA TYR A 82 22.25 -0.11 -13.99
C TYR A 82 23.61 0.36 -13.47
N TYR A 83 23.74 0.62 -12.17
CA TYR A 83 25.02 0.98 -11.55
C TYR A 83 26.05 -0.15 -11.62
N MET A 84 25.62 -1.41 -11.47
CA MET A 84 26.49 -2.57 -11.67
C MET A 84 26.97 -2.68 -13.12
N LEU A 85 26.09 -2.50 -14.11
CA LEU A 85 26.43 -2.55 -15.53
C LEU A 85 27.40 -1.44 -15.95
N THR A 86 27.26 -0.24 -15.37
CA THR A 86 28.11 0.91 -15.67
C THR A 86 29.40 0.97 -14.84
N ASN A 87 29.70 -0.06 -14.04
CA ASN A 87 30.87 -0.13 -13.16
C ASN A 87 30.93 1.01 -12.11
N LYS A 88 29.82 1.69 -11.81
CA LYS A 88 29.76 2.82 -10.87
C LYS A 88 29.30 2.35 -9.50
N ARG A 89 30.03 2.72 -8.44
CA ARG A 89 29.66 2.49 -7.02
C ARG A 89 29.15 1.06 -6.72
N LYS A 90 29.89 0.04 -7.17
CA LYS A 90 29.49 -1.39 -7.07
C LYS A 90 29.10 -1.85 -5.66
N ASP A 91 29.85 -1.43 -4.64
CA ASP A 91 29.59 -1.87 -3.26
C ASP A 91 28.21 -1.37 -2.77
N LEU A 92 27.86 -0.13 -3.09
CA LEU A 92 26.53 0.41 -2.79
C LEU A 92 25.44 -0.33 -3.59
N ALA A 93 25.66 -0.53 -4.88
CA ALA A 93 24.69 -1.18 -5.76
C ALA A 93 24.38 -2.62 -5.32
N LEU A 94 25.40 -3.40 -4.92
CA LEU A 94 25.21 -4.77 -4.43
C LEU A 94 24.41 -4.83 -3.13
N ARG A 95 24.68 -3.93 -2.18
CA ARG A 95 23.95 -3.86 -0.91
C ARG A 95 22.48 -3.47 -1.12
N SER A 96 22.23 -2.45 -1.94
CA SER A 96 20.89 -2.00 -2.28
C SER A 96 20.10 -3.06 -3.05
N PHE A 97 20.74 -3.73 -4.02
CA PHE A 97 20.12 -4.81 -4.79
C PHE A 97 19.69 -5.96 -3.87
N ARG A 98 20.57 -6.41 -2.96
CA ARG A 98 20.26 -7.51 -2.02
C ARG A 98 19.05 -7.22 -1.15
N ILE A 99 18.97 -6.04 -0.55
CA ILE A 99 17.84 -5.66 0.32
C ILE A 99 16.55 -5.56 -0.50
N ALA A 100 16.61 -4.95 -1.69
CA ALA A 100 15.44 -4.80 -2.56
C ALA A 100 14.92 -6.14 -3.08
N THR A 101 15.80 -7.09 -3.43
CA THR A 101 15.37 -8.44 -3.84
C THR A 101 14.73 -9.22 -2.70
N LEU A 102 15.30 -9.14 -1.49
CA LEU A 102 14.69 -9.80 -0.32
C LEU A 102 13.31 -9.22 0.01
N PHE A 103 13.15 -7.90 -0.06
CA PHE A 103 11.88 -7.24 0.22
C PHE A 103 10.84 -7.45 -0.90
N GLY A 104 11.25 -7.51 -2.16
CA GLY A 104 10.32 -7.67 -3.29
C GLY A 104 9.85 -9.10 -3.56
N VAL A 105 10.51 -10.11 -2.99
CA VAL A 105 10.10 -11.54 -3.10
C VAL A 105 9.08 -11.93 -2.03
N VAL A 106 9.07 -11.23 -0.90
CA VAL A 106 8.17 -11.46 0.24
C VAL A 106 6.85 -10.72 0.02
#